data_AF-A0A174KGU0-F1
#
_entry.id   AF-A0A174KGU0-F1
#
_cell.length_a   1.000
_cell.length_b   1.000
_cell.length_c   1.000
_cell.angle_alpha   90.00
_cell.angle_beta   90.00
_cell.angle_gamma   90.00
#
_symmetry.space_group_name_H-M   'P 1'
#
loop_
_entity.id
_entity.type
_entity.pdbx_description
1 polymer ?
#
loop_
_entity_poly.entity_id
_entity_poly.type
_entity_poly.pdbx_seq_one_letter_code
_entity_poly.pdbx_strand_id
1 'polypeptide(L)'
;MVAAAAQVAEETGNPAGAIELPSGEVVTGKTTDLMGASSATLLNALKRLAGIDHQHHLISREAIEPIQAVKVNHLGSVNPRLHSDETLIALAISATTNPLAKRALDQLSALRGCEAHSTVILSPVDSGTYSRLGLRLTCEPQYETNKLYHK
;
A
#
# COMPACT_ATOMS: atom_id res chain seq x y z
N MET A 1 16.38 -2.22 -2.11
CA MET A 1 15.05 -1.56 -2.13
C MET A 1 15.07 -0.02 -2.16
N VAL A 2 15.92 0.69 -1.40
CA VAL A 2 15.90 2.18 -1.28
C VAL A 2 15.98 2.89 -2.62
N ALA A 3 17.01 2.60 -3.43
CA ALA A 3 17.20 3.22 -4.74
C ALA A 3 16.00 3.01 -5.70
N ALA A 4 15.34 1.85 -5.62
CA ALA A 4 14.17 1.55 -6.46
C ALA A 4 12.96 2.42 -6.09
N ALA A 5 12.74 2.67 -4.80
CA ALA A 5 11.69 3.58 -4.36
C ALA A 5 12.00 5.03 -4.79
N ALA A 6 13.24 5.48 -4.59
CA ALA A 6 13.67 6.82 -4.98
C ALA A 6 13.52 7.07 -6.49
N GLN A 7 13.93 6.10 -7.32
CA GLN A 7 13.77 6.18 -8.77
C GLN A 7 12.30 6.30 -9.17
N VAL A 8 11.40 5.49 -8.60
CA VAL A 8 9.96 5.58 -8.88
C VAL A 8 9.39 6.93 -8.44
N ALA A 9 9.85 7.48 -7.30
CA ALA A 9 9.41 8.79 -6.85
C ALA A 9 9.87 9.91 -7.79
N GLU A 10 11.12 9.85 -8.27
CA GLU A 10 11.67 10.79 -9.25
C GLU A 10 10.90 10.73 -10.58
N GLU A 11 10.72 9.53 -11.14
CA GLU A 11 10.04 9.32 -12.42
C GLU A 11 8.57 9.78 -12.40
N THR A 12 7.92 9.70 -11.24
CA THR A 12 6.49 9.94 -11.11
C THR A 12 6.15 11.28 -10.47
N GLY A 13 7.13 11.96 -9.86
CA GLY A 13 6.92 13.16 -9.05
C GLY A 13 6.04 12.94 -7.83
N ASN A 14 5.84 11.69 -7.40
CA ASN A 14 4.92 11.31 -6.34
C ASN A 14 5.64 10.43 -5.30
N PRO A 15 5.13 10.36 -4.04
CA PRO A 15 5.64 9.40 -3.08
C PRO A 15 5.63 7.96 -3.63
N ALA A 16 6.64 7.20 -3.24
CA ALA A 16 6.83 5.82 -3.66
C ALA A 16 7.27 4.94 -2.47
N GLY A 17 7.11 3.64 -2.65
CA GLY A 17 7.56 2.64 -1.69
C GLY A 17 8.19 1.44 -2.40
N ALA A 18 8.96 0.67 -1.64
CA ALA A 18 9.51 -0.60 -2.06
C ALA A 18 9.45 -1.62 -0.92
N ILE A 19 9.20 -2.89 -1.26
CA ILE A 19 9.29 -4.04 -0.36
C ILE A 19 10.22 -5.07 -1.00
N GLU A 20 11.20 -5.56 -0.24
CA GLU A 20 12.04 -6.68 -0.63
C GLU A 20 11.40 -7.98 -0.14
N LEU A 21 11.00 -8.83 -1.09
CA LEU A 21 10.32 -10.10 -0.82
C LEU A 21 11.30 -11.16 -0.32
N PRO A 22 10.81 -12.30 0.22
CA PRO A 22 11.69 -13.39 0.68
C PRO A 22 12.57 -13.99 -0.44
N SER A 23 12.17 -13.82 -1.70
CA SER A 23 12.97 -14.21 -2.87
C SER A 23 14.14 -13.27 -3.17
N GLY A 24 14.26 -12.14 -2.48
CA GLY A 24 15.17 -11.03 -2.82
C GLY A 24 14.63 -10.11 -3.92
N GLU A 25 13.44 -10.40 -4.47
CA GLU A 25 12.80 -9.52 -5.45
C GLU A 25 12.36 -8.21 -4.78
N VAL A 26 12.72 -7.07 -5.39
CA VAL A 26 12.24 -5.75 -4.94
C VAL A 26 10.99 -5.37 -5.73
N VAL A 27 9.89 -5.19 -5.00
CA VAL A 27 8.60 -4.77 -5.54
C VAL A 27 8.33 -3.32 -5.16
N THR A 28 7.95 -2.49 -6.12
CA THR A 28 7.68 -1.07 -5.90
C THR A 28 6.19 -0.74 -5.99
N GLY A 29 5.82 0.42 -5.43
CA GLY A 29 4.52 1.04 -5.60
C GLY A 29 4.64 2.55 -5.54
N LYS A 30 3.62 3.23 -6.05
CA LYS A 30 3.56 4.69 -6.11
C LYS A 30 2.18 5.19 -5.74
N THR A 31 2.09 6.45 -5.35
CA THR A 31 0.80 7.11 -5.15
C THR A 31 -0.01 7.11 -6.45
N THR A 32 -1.30 6.84 -6.32
CA THR A 32 -2.29 6.87 -7.41
C THR A 32 -3.53 7.64 -6.95
N ASP A 33 -4.53 7.75 -7.82
CA ASP A 33 -5.81 8.36 -7.45
C ASP A 33 -6.60 7.52 -6.45
N LEU A 34 -6.40 6.20 -6.44
CA LEU A 34 -7.15 5.27 -5.58
C LEU A 34 -6.46 4.99 -4.26
N MET A 35 -5.13 4.99 -4.23
CA MET A 35 -4.37 4.51 -3.07
C MET A 35 -3.03 5.24 -2.92
N GLY A 36 -2.60 5.38 -1.67
CA GLY A 36 -1.27 5.91 -1.34
C GLY A 36 -0.15 4.95 -1.74
N ALA A 37 1.08 5.45 -1.76
CA ALA A 37 2.26 4.66 -2.13
C ALA A 37 2.45 3.39 -1.28
N SER A 38 2.21 3.47 0.03
CA SER A 38 2.25 2.32 0.96
C SER A 38 1.26 1.24 0.53
N SER A 39 -0.01 1.59 0.39
CA SER A 39 -1.08 0.71 -0.06
C SER A 39 -0.79 0.04 -1.41
N ALA A 40 -0.32 0.82 -2.38
CA ALA A 40 0.04 0.30 -3.70
C ALA A 40 1.21 -0.69 -3.64
N THR A 41 2.24 -0.36 -2.86
CA THR A 41 3.42 -1.22 -2.68
C THR A 41 3.03 -2.53 -1.99
N LEU A 42 2.21 -2.46 -0.95
CA LEU A 42 1.69 -3.63 -0.23
C LEU A 42 0.87 -4.55 -1.15
N LEU A 43 -0.04 -3.98 -1.94
CA LEU A 43 -0.85 -4.76 -2.88
C LEU A 43 0.01 -5.43 -3.96
N ASN A 44 1.00 -4.72 -4.48
CA ASN A 44 1.94 -5.28 -5.46
C ASN A 44 2.76 -6.42 -4.85
N ALA A 45 3.25 -6.26 -3.61
CA ALA A 45 3.98 -7.32 -2.91
C ALA A 45 3.12 -8.59 -2.76
N LEU A 46 1.86 -8.44 -2.33
CA LEU A 46 0.93 -9.58 -2.21
C LEU A 46 0.65 -10.25 -3.56
N LYS A 47 0.50 -9.47 -4.64
CA LYS A 47 0.36 -10.01 -6.00
C LYS A 47 1.56 -10.86 -6.39
N ARG A 48 2.78 -10.35 -6.16
CA ARG A 48 4.01 -11.06 -6.51
C ARG A 48 4.20 -12.33 -5.68
N LEU A 49 3.96 -12.27 -4.37
CA LEU A 49 3.99 -13.46 -3.50
C LEU A 49 2.97 -14.52 -3.94
N ALA A 50 1.82 -14.10 -4.46
CA ALA A 50 0.78 -15.01 -4.94
C ALA A 50 1.00 -15.49 -6.38
N GLY A 51 2.06 -15.06 -7.08
CA GLY A 51 2.29 -15.36 -8.50
C GLY A 51 1.22 -14.76 -9.41
N ILE A 52 0.74 -13.55 -9.10
CA ILE A 52 -0.28 -12.83 -9.85
C ILE A 52 0.39 -11.71 -10.65
N ASP A 53 0.08 -11.65 -11.94
CA ASP A 53 0.59 -10.61 -12.82
C ASP A 53 0.18 -9.18 -12.39
N HIS A 54 1.06 -8.21 -12.64
CA HIS A 54 0.83 -6.81 -12.30
C HIS A 54 -0.42 -6.21 -12.97
N GLN A 55 -0.87 -6.72 -14.12
CA GLN A 55 -2.04 -6.20 -14.82
C GLN A 55 -3.37 -6.58 -14.16
N HIS A 56 -3.39 -7.58 -13.26
CA HIS A 56 -4.64 -7.99 -12.62
C HIS A 56 -5.08 -7.02 -11.53
N HIS A 57 -6.28 -6.47 -11.67
CA HIS A 57 -6.95 -5.70 -10.63
C HIS A 57 -7.57 -6.65 -9.60
N LEU A 58 -7.10 -6.57 -8.35
CA LEU A 58 -7.57 -7.45 -7.27
C LEU A 58 -8.69 -6.86 -6.44
N ILE A 59 -8.75 -5.54 -6.35
CA ILE A 59 -9.74 -4.85 -5.53
C ILE A 59 -10.82 -4.31 -6.47
N SER A 60 -12.06 -4.72 -6.23
CA SER A 60 -13.19 -4.30 -7.05
C SER A 60 -13.58 -2.86 -6.74
N ARG A 61 -14.23 -2.21 -7.70
CA ARG A 61 -14.70 -0.83 -7.54
C ARG A 61 -15.76 -0.72 -6.44
N GLU A 62 -16.63 -1.73 -6.36
CA GLU A 62 -17.68 -1.87 -5.35
C GLU A 62 -17.11 -2.02 -3.93
N ALA A 63 -15.87 -2.49 -3.78
CA ALA A 63 -15.17 -2.51 -2.50
C ALA A 63 -14.51 -1.15 -2.16
N ILE A 64 -14.01 -0.42 -3.16
CA ILE A 64 -13.29 0.85 -2.98
C ILE A 64 -14.25 2.02 -2.73
N GLU A 65 -15.26 2.17 -3.59
CA GLU A 65 -16.13 3.36 -3.60
C GLU A 65 -16.80 3.65 -2.26
N PRO A 66 -17.38 2.66 -1.54
CA PRO A 66 -18.01 2.94 -0.26
C PRO A 66 -17.02 3.45 0.78
N ILE A 67 -15.78 2.93 0.78
CA ILE A 67 -14.74 3.36 1.72
C ILE A 67 -14.34 4.81 1.43
N GLN A 68 -14.11 5.15 0.16
CA GLN A 68 -13.76 6.53 -0.23
C GLN A 68 -14.91 7.51 0.08
N ALA A 69 -16.16 7.11 -0.17
CA ALA A 69 -17.34 7.90 0.15
C ALA A 69 -17.45 8.18 1.65
N VAL A 70 -17.19 7.19 2.51
CA VAL A 70 -17.13 7.40 3.97
C VAL A 70 -16.05 8.41 4.33
N LYS A 71 -14.83 8.25 3.81
CA LYS A 71 -13.71 9.17 4.11
C LYS A 71 -14.04 10.62 3.76
N VAL A 72 -14.55 10.85 2.56
CA VAL A 72 -14.76 12.22 2.05
C VAL A 72 -16.08 12.80 2.53
N ASN A 73 -17.19 12.08 2.34
CA ASN A 73 -18.53 12.64 2.53
C ASN A 73 -18.99 12.63 3.99
N HIS A 74 -18.40 11.78 4.82
CA HIS A 74 -18.85 11.58 6.20
C HIS A 74 -17.78 11.88 7.25
N LEU A 75 -16.51 11.57 6.98
CA LEU A 75 -15.40 11.79 7.92
C LEU A 75 -14.60 13.06 7.65
N GLY A 76 -14.91 13.81 6.59
CA GLY A 76 -14.28 15.10 6.27
C GLY A 76 -12.83 15.00 5.81
N SER A 77 -12.38 13.81 5.39
CA SER A 77 -11.05 13.65 4.78
C SER A 77 -11.00 14.34 3.42
N VAL A 78 -9.97 15.16 3.20
CA VAL A 78 -9.69 15.76 1.89
C VAL A 78 -9.04 14.76 0.95
N ASN A 79 -8.38 13.73 1.49
CA ASN A 79 -7.70 12.70 0.71
C ASN A 79 -8.58 11.45 0.59
N PRO A 80 -9.07 11.11 -0.62
CA PRO A 80 -9.88 9.92 -0.86
C PRO A 80 -9.05 8.64 -0.98
N ARG A 81 -7.72 8.73 -1.09
CA ARG A 81 -6.86 7.56 -1.30
C ARG A 81 -6.95 6.60 -0.14
N LEU A 82 -6.96 5.31 -0.43
CA LEU A 82 -6.96 4.28 0.59
C LEU A 82 -5.61 4.18 1.30
N HIS A 83 -5.65 4.11 2.63
CA HIS A 83 -4.54 3.69 3.48
C HIS A 83 -4.36 2.16 3.42
N SER A 84 -3.27 1.66 3.98
CA SER A 84 -2.89 0.25 3.88
C SER A 84 -3.92 -0.69 4.51
N ASP A 85 -4.51 -0.31 5.65
CA ASP A 85 -5.55 -1.10 6.33
C ASP A 85 -6.87 -1.12 5.54
N GLU A 86 -7.32 0.03 5.05
CA GLU A 86 -8.48 0.16 4.17
C GLU A 86 -8.30 -0.66 2.88
N THR A 87 -7.08 -0.70 2.34
CA THR A 87 -6.72 -1.52 1.18
C THR A 87 -6.84 -3.02 1.49
N LEU A 88 -6.40 -3.46 2.68
CA LEU A 88 -6.57 -4.85 3.11
C LEU A 88 -8.04 -5.21 3.34
N ILE A 89 -8.84 -4.30 3.89
CA ILE A 89 -10.30 -4.48 4.04
C ILE A 89 -10.94 -4.62 2.66
N ALA A 90 -10.63 -3.73 1.72
CA ALA A 90 -11.18 -3.78 0.37
C ALA A 90 -10.76 -5.05 -0.38
N LEU A 91 -9.51 -5.50 -0.19
CA LEU A 91 -9.01 -6.78 -0.71
C LEU A 91 -9.78 -7.96 -0.12
N ALA A 92 -10.04 -7.95 1.19
CA ALA A 92 -10.80 -9.01 1.86
C ALA A 92 -12.26 -9.08 1.37
N ILE A 93 -12.90 -7.94 1.15
CA ILE A 93 -14.23 -7.87 0.52
C ILE A 93 -14.18 -8.48 -0.89
N SER A 94 -13.19 -8.07 -1.70
CA SER A 94 -13.03 -8.57 -3.07
C SER A 94 -12.72 -10.08 -3.12
N ALA A 95 -12.03 -10.61 -2.11
CA ALA A 95 -11.72 -12.04 -1.99
C ALA A 95 -12.96 -12.94 -1.84
N THR A 96 -14.12 -12.39 -1.52
CA THR A 96 -15.39 -13.15 -1.45
C THR A 96 -15.86 -13.64 -2.83
N THR A 97 -15.49 -12.94 -3.89
CA THR A 97 -15.92 -13.23 -5.28
C THR A 97 -14.78 -13.35 -6.27
N ASN A 98 -13.57 -12.89 -5.91
CA ASN A 98 -12.37 -12.95 -6.76
C ASN A 98 -11.32 -13.93 -6.21
N PRO A 99 -11.11 -15.10 -6.84
CA PRO A 99 -10.11 -16.08 -6.42
C PRO A 99 -8.67 -15.54 -6.41
N LEU A 100 -8.33 -14.58 -7.27
CA LEU A 100 -6.99 -13.96 -7.27
C LEU A 100 -6.80 -13.06 -6.05
N ALA A 101 -7.84 -12.31 -5.66
CA ALA A 101 -7.81 -11.50 -4.44
C ALA A 101 -7.67 -12.39 -3.19
N LYS A 102 -8.37 -13.52 -3.16
CA LYS A 102 -8.23 -14.52 -2.09
C LYS A 102 -6.81 -15.07 -1.99
N ARG A 103 -6.22 -15.46 -3.13
CA ARG A 103 -4.82 -15.92 -3.20
C ARG A 103 -3.83 -14.88 -2.69
N ALA A 104 -4.02 -13.62 -3.05
CA ALA A 104 -3.18 -12.52 -2.55
C ALA A 104 -3.33 -12.34 -1.03
N LEU A 105 -4.57 -12.38 -0.51
CA LEU A 105 -4.84 -12.26 0.92
C LEU A 105 -4.18 -13.39 1.74
N ASP A 106 -4.11 -14.60 1.18
CA ASP A 106 -3.47 -15.75 1.83
C ASP A 106 -1.94 -15.59 1.98
N GLN A 107 -1.32 -14.62 1.28
CA GLN A 107 0.11 -14.32 1.37
C GLN A 107 0.48 -13.32 2.47
N LEU A 108 -0.47 -12.80 3.25
CA LEU A 108 -0.19 -11.82 4.30
C LEU A 108 0.91 -12.27 5.29
N SER A 109 0.94 -13.56 5.63
CA SER A 109 1.95 -14.11 6.55
C SER A 109 3.37 -14.10 5.98
N ALA A 110 3.51 -14.16 4.65
CA ALA A 110 4.81 -14.17 3.97
C ALA A 110 5.50 -12.79 3.96
N LEU A 111 4.79 -11.72 4.33
CA LEU A 111 5.37 -10.38 4.49
C LEU A 111 6.20 -10.23 5.77
N ARG A 112 6.04 -11.13 6.74
CA ARG A 112 6.73 -11.03 8.03
C ARG A 112 8.23 -11.14 7.82
N GLY A 113 8.96 -10.16 8.34
CA GLY A 113 10.41 -10.07 8.23
C GLY A 113 10.91 -9.48 6.91
N CYS A 114 10.03 -9.15 5.96
CA CYS A 114 10.42 -8.44 4.76
C CYS A 114 10.83 -6.99 5.10
N GLU A 115 11.82 -6.48 4.39
CA GLU A 115 12.29 -5.10 4.52
C GLU A 115 11.44 -4.20 3.62
N ALA A 116 11.07 -3.02 4.12
CA ALA A 116 10.28 -2.04 3.40
C ALA A 116 10.91 -0.64 3.48
N HIS A 117 10.79 0.13 2.41
CA HIS A 117 11.21 1.51 2.34
C HIS A 117 10.10 2.41 1.78
N SER A 118 10.01 3.62 2.32
CA SER A 118 9.12 4.69 1.84
C SER A 118 9.92 5.97 1.59
N THR A 119 9.65 6.65 0.48
CA THR A 119 10.27 7.95 0.18
C THR A 119 9.69 9.12 0.99
N VAL A 120 8.71 8.83 1.86
CA VAL A 120 8.14 9.78 2.82
C VAL A 120 7.90 9.11 4.16
N ILE A 121 7.83 9.90 5.23
CA ILE A 121 7.36 9.46 6.55
C ILE A 121 5.89 9.03 6.40
N LEU A 122 5.62 7.74 6.67
CA LEU A 122 4.27 7.20 6.59
C LEU A 122 3.36 7.75 7.69
N SER A 123 2.07 7.77 7.39
CA SER A 123 1.04 8.06 8.40
C SER A 123 1.10 7.04 9.56
N PRO A 124 0.59 7.39 10.76
CA PRO A 124 0.46 6.44 11.86
C PRO A 124 -0.38 5.20 11.49
N VAL A 125 -1.38 5.36 10.62
CA VAL A 125 -2.25 4.28 10.15
C VAL A 125 -1.45 3.28 9.29
N ASP A 126 -0.70 3.77 8.32
CA ASP A 126 0.11 2.94 7.44
C ASP A 126 1.27 2.26 8.19
N SER A 127 2.04 3.03 8.97
CA SER A 127 3.16 2.49 9.76
C SER A 127 2.70 1.45 10.78
N GLY A 128 1.57 1.68 11.45
CA GLY A 128 0.95 0.71 12.36
C GLY A 128 0.45 -0.55 11.65
N THR A 129 0.00 -0.44 10.41
CA THR A 129 -0.39 -1.59 9.59
C THR A 129 0.82 -2.41 9.16
N TYR A 130 1.87 -1.76 8.65
CA TYR A 130 3.13 -2.41 8.28
C TYR A 130 3.76 -3.15 9.47
N SER A 131 3.79 -2.51 10.64
CA SER A 131 4.29 -3.11 11.89
C SER A 131 3.50 -4.37 12.27
N ARG A 132 2.16 -4.33 12.21
CA ARG A 132 1.31 -5.50 12.51
C ARG A 132 1.50 -6.65 11.52
N LEU A 133 1.80 -6.35 10.26
CA LEU A 133 2.17 -7.34 9.24
C LEU A 133 3.60 -7.90 9.44
N GLY A 134 4.39 -7.32 10.33
CA GLY A 134 5.76 -7.73 10.61
C GLY A 134 6.79 -7.23 9.60
N LEU A 135 6.47 -6.16 8.85
CA LEU A 135 7.40 -5.50 7.94
C LEU A 135 8.39 -4.62 8.71
N ARG A 136 9.65 -4.60 8.25
CA ARG A 136 10.69 -3.71 8.79
C ARG A 136 10.77 -2.45 7.94
N LEU A 137 10.13 -1.39 8.41
CA LEU A 137 9.97 -0.16 7.66
C LEU A 137 11.10 0.84 7.94
N THR A 138 11.64 1.41 6.86
CA THR A 138 12.48 2.62 6.87
C THR A 138 11.81 3.72 6.03
N CYS A 139 12.08 4.99 6.34
CA CYS A 139 11.53 6.13 5.62
C CYS A 139 12.61 7.19 5.37
N GLU A 140 12.51 7.92 4.27
CA GLU A 140 13.21 9.20 4.13
C GLU A 140 12.63 10.24 5.10
N PRO A 141 13.45 11.17 5.63
CA PRO A 141 13.04 12.12 6.67
C PRO A 141 12.26 13.33 6.11
N GLN A 142 11.24 13.05 5.29
CA GLN A 142 10.39 14.07 4.67
C GLN A 142 8.92 13.68 4.73
N TYR A 143 8.03 14.63 4.96
CA TYR A 143 6.59 14.40 4.99
C TYR A 143 5.98 14.56 3.59
N GLU A 144 4.93 13.78 3.29
CA GLU A 144 4.17 13.93 2.03
C GLU A 144 3.48 15.31 1.93
N THR A 145 3.12 15.90 3.07
CA THR A 145 2.49 17.23 3.10
C THR A 145 3.28 18.19 4.00
N ASN A 146 3.36 19.46 3.59
CA ASN A 146 4.02 20.53 4.36
C ASN A 146 3.26 20.96 5.64
N LYS A 147 2.24 20.21 6.06
CA LYS A 147 1.49 20.51 7.29
C LYS A 147 2.18 19.85 8.46
N LEU A 148 2.96 20.64 9.21
CA LEU A 148 3.72 20.26 10.41
C LEU A 148 2.87 19.70 11.59
N TYR A 149 1.56 19.55 11.44
CA TYR A 149 0.67 19.07 12.50
C TYR A 149 -0.29 18.01 11.97
N HIS A 150 -0.02 16.76 12.36
CA HIS A 150 -0.99 15.66 12.30
C HIS A 150 -1.57 15.52 13.72
N LYS A 151 -2.80 16.00 13.93
CA LYS A 151 -3.63 15.64 15.09
C LYS A 151 -4.82 14.85 14.58
#